data_AF-A0A0K9P5C2-F1
#
_entry.id   AF-A0A0K9P5C2-F1
#
_cell.length_a   1.000
_cell.length_b   1.000
_cell.length_c   1.000
_cell.angle_alpha   90.00
_cell.angle_beta   90.00
_cell.angle_gamma   90.00
#
_symmetry.space_group_name_H-M   'P 1'
#
loop_
_entity.id
_entity.type
_entity.pdbx_description
1 polymer ?
#
loop_
_entity_poly.entity_id
_entity_poly.type
_entity_poly.pdbx_seq_one_letter_code
_entity_poly.pdbx_strand_id
1 'polypeptide(L)'
;MNTNSTTTLFFLIFFFSFLGLSVGSISDEVLELQKADLVTDLPGQPPVEFQHFAGYVTVDESHGKALFYWFFEAQKQPEEKPLLLWLNG
;
A
#
# COMPACT_ATOMS: atom_id res chain seq x y z
N MET A 1 7.07 -39.99 26.47
CA MET A 1 6.78 -39.10 25.32
C MET A 1 5.79 -38.05 25.81
N ASN A 2 6.21 -36.78 25.84
CA ASN A 2 5.47 -35.68 26.46
C ASN A 2 4.36 -35.18 25.52
N THR A 3 3.11 -35.57 25.81
CA THR A 3 1.89 -35.23 25.05
C THR A 3 1.61 -33.72 24.98
N ASN A 4 2.21 -32.92 25.87
CA ASN A 4 2.00 -31.47 25.94
C ASN A 4 2.74 -30.70 24.85
N SER A 5 3.82 -31.28 24.29
CA SER A 5 4.58 -30.65 23.20
C SER A 5 3.82 -30.76 21.87
N THR A 6 3.21 -31.92 21.61
CA THR A 6 2.46 -32.18 20.38
C THR A 6 1.16 -31.36 20.32
N THR A 7 0.45 -31.21 21.44
CA THR A 7 -0.76 -30.36 21.51
C THR A 7 -0.41 -28.89 21.33
N THR A 8 0.67 -28.41 21.95
CA THR A 8 1.13 -27.01 21.77
C THR A 8 1.49 -26.72 20.32
N LEU A 9 2.16 -27.65 19.64
CA LEU A 9 2.51 -27.50 18.22
C LEU A 9 1.26 -27.46 17.32
N PHE A 10 0.24 -28.29 17.60
CA PHE A 10 -1.04 -28.25 16.90
C PHE A 10 -1.78 -26.92 17.09
N PHE A 11 -1.80 -26.37 18.32
CA PHE A 11 -2.39 -25.06 18.59
C PHE A 11 -1.65 -23.93 17.87
N LEU A 12 -0.32 -23.97 17.81
CA LEU A 12 0.48 -22.98 17.06
C LEU A 12 0.19 -23.06 15.56
N ILE A 13 0.12 -24.25 14.98
CA ILE A 13 -0.22 -24.43 13.55
C ILE A 13 -1.63 -23.89 13.27
N PHE A 14 -2.63 -24.18 14.12
CA PHE A 14 -3.98 -23.63 13.97
C PHE A 14 -4.02 -22.10 14.10
N PHE A 15 -3.27 -21.54 15.05
CA PHE A 15 -3.19 -20.10 15.28
C PHE A 15 -2.55 -19.36 14.09
N PHE A 16 -1.47 -19.91 13.52
CA PHE A 16 -0.84 -19.37 12.31
C PHE A 16 -1.68 -19.59 11.04
N SER A 17 -2.46 -20.67 10.97
CA SER A 17 -3.40 -20.93 9.86
C SER A 17 -4.59 -19.94 9.89
N PHE A 18 -5.05 -19.56 11.09
CA PHE A 18 -6.13 -18.57 11.26
C PHE A 18 -5.65 -17.13 11.11
N LEU A 19 -4.36 -16.85 11.39
CA LEU A 19 -3.76 -15.52 11.17
C LEU A 19 -3.43 -15.27 9.68
N GLY A 20 -3.51 -16.29 8.82
CA GLY A 20 -3.06 -16.24 7.43
C GLY A 20 -4.02 -15.66 6.40
N LEU A 21 -5.29 -15.36 6.72
CA LEU A 21 -6.27 -14.91 5.72
C LEU A 21 -7.21 -13.83 6.27
N SER A 22 -6.66 -12.62 6.46
CA SER A 22 -7.41 -11.41 6.13
C SER A 22 -6.52 -10.48 5.32
N VAL A 23 -6.08 -10.95 4.14
CA VAL A 23 -5.77 -10.00 3.07
C VAL A 23 -7.12 -9.40 2.72
N GLY A 24 -7.47 -8.28 3.36
CA GLY A 24 -8.66 -7.52 3.00
C GLY A 24 -8.58 -7.24 1.51
N SER A 25 -9.60 -7.65 0.75
CA SER A 25 -9.70 -7.26 -0.65
C SER A 25 -9.65 -5.73 -0.69
N ILE A 26 -8.68 -5.17 -1.41
CA ILE A 26 -8.73 -3.75 -1.78
C ILE A 26 -10.08 -3.55 -2.46
N SER A 27 -10.91 -2.65 -1.95
CA SER A 27 -12.23 -2.41 -2.53
C SER A 27 -12.05 -1.83 -3.94
N ASP A 28 -12.97 -2.16 -4.85
CA ASP A 28 -12.95 -1.61 -6.22
C ASP A 28 -12.91 -0.07 -6.19
N GLU A 29 -13.57 0.55 -5.20
CA GLU A 29 -13.54 1.99 -4.97
C GLU A 29 -12.13 2.54 -4.72
N VAL A 30 -11.35 1.89 -3.85
CA VAL A 30 -9.97 2.33 -3.55
C VAL A 30 -9.09 2.20 -4.80
N LEU A 31 -9.30 1.14 -5.60
CA LEU A 31 -8.57 0.96 -6.84
C LEU A 31 -8.93 2.03 -7.88
N GLU A 32 -10.20 2.42 -8.00
CA GLU A 32 -10.61 3.50 -8.90
C GLU A 32 -10.08 4.87 -8.44
N LEU A 33 -10.04 5.14 -7.13
CA LEU A 33 -9.41 6.34 -6.59
C LEU A 33 -7.92 6.40 -6.91
N GLN A 34 -7.20 5.30 -6.72
CA GLN A 34 -5.78 5.22 -7.07
C GLN A 34 -5.54 5.48 -8.57
N LYS A 35 -6.38 4.90 -9.44
CA LYS A 35 -6.28 5.14 -10.90
C LYS A 35 -6.57 6.59 -11.27
N ALA A 36 -7.51 7.24 -10.57
CA ALA A 36 -7.84 8.64 -10.81
C ALA A 36 -6.67 9.59 -10.49
N ASP A 37 -5.81 9.20 -9.56
CA ASP A 37 -4.60 9.97 -9.21
C ASP A 37 -3.44 9.76 -10.20
N LEU A 38 -3.55 8.84 -11.18
CA LEU A 38 -2.50 8.59 -12.16
C LEU A 38 -2.25 9.84 -13.02
N VAL A 39 -1.00 10.29 -13.01
CA VAL A 39 -0.56 11.42 -13.85
C VAL A 39 -0.15 10.87 -15.20
N THR A 40 -0.90 11.23 -16.25
CA THR A 40 -0.68 10.70 -17.60
C THR A 40 0.28 11.54 -18.46
N ASP A 41 0.31 12.85 -18.22
CA ASP A 41 1.16 13.80 -18.95
C ASP A 41 1.42 15.04 -18.09
N LEU A 42 2.58 15.65 -18.26
CA LEU A 42 2.92 16.92 -17.64
C LEU A 42 3.51 17.89 -18.67
N PRO A 43 3.10 19.18 -18.65
CA PRO A 43 3.67 20.18 -19.54
C PRO A 43 5.20 20.24 -19.44
N GLY A 44 5.89 19.95 -20.54
CA GLY A 44 7.35 20.01 -20.64
C GLY A 44 8.10 18.80 -20.07
N GLN A 45 7.39 17.75 -19.64
CA GLN A 45 8.03 16.51 -19.19
C GLN A 45 8.56 15.72 -20.41
N PRO A 46 9.83 15.31 -20.40
CA PRO A 46 10.32 14.35 -21.40
C PRO A 46 9.66 12.98 -21.18
N PRO A 47 9.70 12.06 -22.17
CA PRO A 47 9.20 10.71 -21.97
C PRO A 47 9.82 10.03 -20.75
N VAL A 48 8.98 9.45 -19.91
CA VAL A 48 9.38 8.68 -18.71
C VAL A 48 8.78 7.28 -18.75
N GLU A 49 9.49 6.32 -18.15
CA GLU A 49 9.09 4.91 -18.14
C GLU A 49 8.53 4.45 -16.77
N PHE A 50 8.34 5.38 -15.83
CA PHE A 50 7.74 5.09 -14.52
C PHE A 50 6.34 5.68 -14.41
N GLN A 51 5.49 5.06 -13.61
CA GLN A 51 4.19 5.63 -13.23
C GLN A 51 4.38 6.58 -12.05
N HIS A 52 3.58 7.63 -12.04
CA HIS A 52 3.52 8.56 -10.91
C HIS A 52 2.08 9.02 -10.69
N PHE A 53 1.78 9.24 -9.42
CA PHE A 53 0.43 9.51 -8.94
C PHE A 53 0.47 10.78 -8.09
N ALA A 54 -0.53 11.63 -8.24
CA ALA A 54 -0.63 12.84 -7.45
C ALA A 54 -2.09 13.09 -7.06
N GLY A 55 -2.31 13.34 -5.77
CA GLY A 55 -3.65 13.44 -5.22
C GLY A 55 -3.66 13.98 -3.79
N TYR A 56 -4.79 13.82 -3.12
CA TYR A 56 -4.99 14.26 -1.75
C TYR A 56 -5.39 13.10 -0.85
N VAL A 57 -4.76 13.02 0.32
CA VAL A 57 -5.16 12.11 1.40
C VAL A 57 -5.80 12.93 2.51
N THR A 58 -7.08 12.67 2.78
CA THR A 58 -7.78 13.31 3.91
C THR A 58 -7.22 12.79 5.22
N VAL A 59 -6.75 13.70 6.08
CA VAL A 59 -6.15 13.38 7.39
C VAL A 59 -7.06 13.79 8.56
N ASP A 60 -8.04 14.65 8.31
CA ASP A 60 -9.04 15.06 9.28
C ASP A 60 -10.32 15.46 8.55
N GLU A 61 -11.28 14.53 8.47
CA GLU A 61 -12.57 14.76 7.81
C GLU A 61 -13.37 15.87 8.49
N SER A 62 -13.34 15.93 9.82
CA SER A 62 -14.14 16.87 10.61
C SER A 62 -13.72 18.33 10.39
N HIS A 63 -12.44 18.56 10.10
CA HIS A 63 -11.90 19.88 9.80
C HIS A 63 -11.54 20.06 8.32
N GLY A 64 -11.91 19.10 7.45
CA GLY A 64 -11.61 19.14 6.02
C GLY A 64 -10.13 19.24 5.68
N LYS A 65 -9.24 18.70 6.50
CA LYS A 65 -7.79 18.74 6.23
C LYS A 65 -7.40 17.57 5.34
N ALA A 66 -6.68 17.90 4.28
CA ALA A 66 -6.07 16.93 3.39
C ALA A 66 -4.61 17.28 3.11
N LEU A 67 -3.78 16.26 2.95
CA LEU A 67 -2.39 16.40 2.52
C LEU A 67 -2.29 16.07 1.04
N PHE A 68 -1.68 16.97 0.29
CA PHE A 68 -1.26 16.68 -1.07
C PHE A 68 -0.07 15.71 -1.05
N TYR A 69 -0.06 14.74 -1.95
CA TYR A 69 1.07 13.85 -2.17
C TYR A 69 1.42 13.77 -3.66
N TRP A 70 2.68 13.40 -3.94
CA TRP A 70 3.13 13.03 -5.27
C TRP A 70 4.06 11.81 -5.15
N PHE A 71 3.54 10.66 -5.58
CA PHE A 71 4.21 9.38 -5.51
C PHE A 71 4.81 8.99 -6.86
N PHE A 72 6.00 8.41 -6.83
CA PHE A 72 6.72 7.94 -8.00
C PHE A 72 7.07 6.47 -7.78
N GLU A 73 6.65 5.61 -8.71
CA GLU A 73 7.06 4.21 -8.68
C GLU A 73 8.54 4.06 -9.00
N ALA A 74 9.16 2.99 -8.51
CA ALA A 74 10.50 2.64 -8.93
C ALA A 74 10.50 2.25 -10.42
N GLN A 75 11.50 2.69 -11.17
CA GLN A 75 11.62 2.41 -12.61
C GLN A 75 11.75 0.92 -12.95
N LYS A 76 12.19 0.08 -12.00
CA LYS A 76 12.40 -1.35 -12.22
C LYS A 76 11.81 -2.14 -11.06
N GLN A 77 10.93 -3.09 -11.36
CA GLN A 77 10.27 -3.98 -10.39
C GLN A 77 9.69 -3.20 -9.20
N PRO A 78 8.78 -2.23 -9.42
CA PRO A 78 8.24 -1.39 -8.36
C PRO A 78 7.63 -2.19 -7.20
N GLU A 79 7.04 -3.35 -7.49
CA GLU A 79 6.48 -4.31 -6.53
C GLU A 79 7.51 -4.93 -5.58
N GLU A 80 8.80 -4.92 -5.94
CA GLU A 80 9.90 -5.46 -5.12
C GLU A 80 10.69 -4.37 -4.36
N LYS A 81 10.41 -3.08 -4.62
CA LYS A 81 11.19 -1.97 -4.04
C LYS A 81 10.52 -1.43 -2.77
N PRO A 82 11.32 -0.93 -1.81
CA PRO A 82 10.76 -0.34 -0.60
C PRO A 82 10.07 1.00 -0.90
N LEU A 83 9.12 1.38 -0.04
CA LEU A 83 8.52 2.71 -0.05
C LEU A 83 9.40 3.70 0.72
N LEU A 84 9.67 4.86 0.12
CA LEU A 84 10.38 5.98 0.76
C LEU A 84 9.44 7.17 0.88
N LEU A 85 9.26 7.66 2.11
CA LEU A 85 8.52 8.89 2.39
C LEU A 85 9.51 10.05 2.56
N TRP A 86 9.36 11.09 1.74
CA TRP A 86 10.15 12.31 1.82
C TRP A 86 9.31 13.45 2.41
N LEU A 87 9.81 14.08 3.48
CA LEU A 87 9.18 15.23 4.13
C LEU A 87 10.16 16.40 4.16
N ASN A 88 9.72 17.57 3.70
CA ASN A 88 10.47 18.82 3.84
C ASN A 88 10.16 19.48 5.19
N GLY A 89 11.07 20.34 5.67
CA GLY A 89 10.93 21.11 6.92
C GLY A 89 11.69 22.42 6.88
#